data_AF-A0A931XK67-F1
#
_entry.id   AF-A0A931XK67-F1
#
_cell.length_a   1.000
_cell.length_b   1.000
_cell.length_c   1.000
_cell.angle_alpha   90.00
_cell.angle_beta   90.00
_cell.angle_gamma   90.00
#
_symmetry.space_group_name_H-M   'P 1'
#
loop_
_entity.id
_entity.type
_entity.pdbx_description
1 polymer ?
#
loop_
_entity_poly.entity_id
_entity_poly.type
_entity_poly.pdbx_seq_one_letter_code
_entity_poly.pdbx_strand_id
1 'polypeptide(L)'
;MTRRAARLGILTGGGDCPGLNAVLRAAVKAAVGDLGWEVVGIEDGFEGLLVPDKVRQLSHAEVRGILPRGGTILGTTNRGNPFAYKTVREGQVVVEDRS
;
A
#
# COMPACT_ATOMS: atom_id res chain seq x y z
N MET A 1 0.54 30.96 4.71
CA MET A 1 -0.35 29.82 5.00
C MET A 1 0.49 28.56 4.99
N THR A 2 0.80 27.99 6.16
CA THR A 2 1.40 26.65 6.26
C THR A 2 0.32 25.64 5.89
N ARG A 3 0.46 24.97 4.74
CA ARG A 3 -0.42 23.86 4.36
C ARG A 3 -0.30 22.79 5.44
N ARG A 4 -1.42 22.31 5.97
CA ARG A 4 -1.45 21.22 6.95
C ARG A 4 -0.78 19.99 6.31
N ALA A 5 0.19 19.38 7.00
CA ALA A 5 0.81 18.15 6.53
C ALA A 5 -0.29 17.08 6.40
N ALA A 6 -0.42 16.50 5.21
CA ALA A 6 -1.34 15.40 4.96
C ALA A 6 -0.62 14.06 5.13
N ARG A 7 -1.39 12.98 5.29
CA ARG A 7 -0.89 11.61 5.36
C ARG A 7 -1.42 10.83 4.17
N LEU A 8 -0.51 10.20 3.43
CA LEU A 8 -0.79 9.42 2.22
C LEU A 8 -0.60 7.93 2.49
N GLY A 9 -1.63 7.12 2.26
CA GLY A 9 -1.53 5.67 2.22
C GLY A 9 -1.33 5.17 0.80
N ILE A 10 -0.36 4.27 0.57
CA ILE A 10 -0.09 3.67 -0.74
C ILE A 10 -0.13 2.15 -0.60
N LEU A 11 -0.91 1.49 -1.47
CA LEU A 11 -0.91 0.04 -1.66
C LEU A 11 -0.76 -0.26 -3.16
N THR A 12 -0.23 -1.43 -3.48
CA THR A 12 -0.19 -1.96 -4.84
C THR A 12 -1.08 -3.19 -4.92
N GLY A 13 -2.22 -3.07 -5.61
CA GLY A 13 -3.14 -4.19 -5.86
C GLY A 13 -3.02 -4.75 -7.27
N GLY A 14 -3.42 -6.02 -7.46
CA GLY A 14 -3.35 -6.70 -8.75
C GLY A 14 -2.05 -7.49 -8.95
N GLY A 15 -1.69 -7.72 -10.22
CA GLY A 15 -0.49 -8.47 -10.58
C GLY A 15 0.78 -7.60 -10.54
N ASP A 16 1.93 -8.24 -10.30
CA ASP A 16 3.22 -7.55 -10.36
C ASP A 16 3.61 -7.20 -11.80
N CYS A 17 4.13 -5.99 -11.99
CA CYS A 17 4.57 -5.45 -13.28
C CYS A 17 5.88 -4.66 -13.11
N PRO A 18 6.79 -4.68 -14.09
CA PRO A 18 7.94 -3.77 -14.10
C PRO A 18 7.51 -2.30 -13.94
N GLY A 19 8.15 -1.58 -13.03
CA GLY A 19 7.93 -0.14 -12.83
C GLY A 19 7.08 0.25 -11.63
N LEU A 20 6.41 -0.69 -10.94
CA LEU A 20 5.66 -0.37 -9.72
C LEU A 20 6.54 0.28 -8.64
N ASN A 21 7.76 -0.24 -8.45
CA ASN A 21 8.77 0.39 -7.58
C ASN A 21 9.17 1.81 -8.02
N ALA A 22 9.15 2.10 -9.32
CA ALA A 22 9.45 3.44 -9.82
C ALA A 22 8.32 4.43 -9.48
N VAL A 23 7.07 4.02 -9.65
CA VAL A 23 5.89 4.82 -9.27
C VAL A 23 5.86 5.07 -7.76
N LEU A 24 6.04 4.01 -6.95
CA LEU A 24 6.09 4.13 -5.49
C LEU A 24 7.18 5.11 -5.05
N ARG A 25 8.39 4.98 -5.61
CA ARG A 25 9.50 5.88 -5.30
C ARG A 25 9.19 7.32 -5.68
N ALA A 26 8.60 7.56 -6.85
CA ALA A 26 8.25 8.90 -7.30
C ALA A 26 7.22 9.54 -6.36
N ALA A 27 6.17 8.81 -6.01
CA ALA A 27 5.13 9.27 -5.09
C ALA A 27 5.69 9.61 -3.70
N VAL A 28 6.51 8.72 -3.12
CA VAL A 28 7.13 8.95 -1.80
C VAL A 28 8.05 10.16 -1.82
N LYS A 29 8.88 10.32 -2.86
CA LYS A 29 9.79 11.47 -2.96
C LYS A 29 9.03 12.79 -3.07
N ALA A 30 7.98 12.85 -3.89
CA ALA A 30 7.18 14.07 -4.04
C ALA A 30 6.42 14.41 -2.75
N ALA A 31 5.75 13.42 -2.15
CA ALA A 31 4.99 13.63 -0.92
C ALA A 31 5.88 14.05 0.25
N VAL A 32 6.96 13.32 0.52
CA VAL A 32 7.84 13.61 1.66
C VAL A 32 8.72 14.84 1.40
N GLY A 33 9.26 14.98 0.20
CA GLY A 33 10.26 16.01 -0.13
C GLY A 33 9.65 17.37 -0.49
N ASP A 34 8.66 17.37 -1.38
CA ASP A 34 8.12 18.62 -1.94
C ASP A 34 6.90 19.12 -1.17
N LEU A 35 6.09 18.20 -0.63
CA LEU A 35 4.82 18.52 0.03
C LEU A 35 4.90 18.48 1.57
N GLY A 36 5.95 17.88 2.14
CA GLY A 36 6.09 17.69 3.59
C GLY A 36 5.02 16.77 4.19
N TRP A 37 4.54 15.80 3.40
CA TRP A 37 3.53 14.82 3.81
C TRP A 37 4.17 13.57 4.42
N GLU A 38 3.43 12.90 5.29
CA GLU A 38 3.78 11.57 5.75
C GLU A 38 3.26 10.53 4.77
N VAL A 39 4.05 9.49 4.50
CA VAL A 39 3.63 8.38 3.65
C VAL A 39 3.69 7.08 4.42
N VAL A 40 2.64 6.27 4.30
CA VAL A 40 2.60 4.89 4.77
C VAL A 40 2.37 3.95 3.59
N GLY A 41 3.15 2.89 3.54
CA GLY A 41 2.98 1.77 2.64
C GLY A 41 2.14 0.69 3.32
N ILE A 42 1.17 0.17 2.59
CA ILE A 42 0.34 -0.95 2.99
C ILE A 42 0.80 -2.15 2.17
N GLU A 43 1.20 -3.20 2.88
CA GLU A 43 1.73 -4.40 2.28
C GLU A 43 0.62 -5.29 1.70
N ASP A 44 0.96 -6.19 0.77
CA ASP A 44 0.05 -7.21 0.24
C ASP A 44 -1.29 -6.65 -0.27
N GLY A 45 -1.26 -5.49 -0.94
CA GLY A 45 -2.41 -4.85 -1.57
C GLY A 45 -3.58 -4.59 -0.61
N PHE A 46 -4.81 -4.87 -1.05
CA PHE A 46 -5.99 -4.69 -0.21
C PHE A 46 -6.10 -5.73 0.92
N GLU A 47 -5.47 -6.90 0.80
CA GLU A 47 -5.47 -7.87 1.90
C GLU A 47 -4.76 -7.28 3.11
N GLY A 48 -3.58 -6.68 2.93
CA GLY A 48 -2.87 -6.03 4.03
C GLY A 48 -3.56 -4.78 4.57
N LEU A 49 -4.44 -4.15 3.80
CA LEU A 49 -5.29 -3.08 4.34
C LEU A 49 -6.31 -3.61 5.37
N LEU A 50 -6.75 -4.86 5.21
CA LEU A 50 -7.84 -5.46 6.00
C LEU A 50 -7.36 -6.23 7.23
N VAL A 51 -6.04 -6.40 7.39
CA VAL A 51 -5.40 -7.08 8.51
C VAL A 51 -4.49 -6.13 9.30
N PRO A 52 -4.32 -6.33 10.62
CA PRO A 52 -3.41 -5.52 11.41
C PRO A 52 -1.94 -5.70 10.99
N ASP A 53 -1.09 -4.76 11.38
CA ASP A 53 0.38 -4.84 11.28
C ASP A 53 0.98 -4.94 9.87
N LYS A 54 0.20 -4.58 8.84
CA LYS A 54 0.65 -4.52 7.43
C LYS A 54 0.88 -3.11 6.90
N VAL A 55 1.03 -2.15 7.82
CA VAL A 55 1.24 -0.74 7.47
C VAL A 55 2.58 -0.27 8.04
N ARG A 56 3.44 0.28 7.19
CA ARG A 56 4.75 0.81 7.59
C ARG A 56 5.02 2.18 7.00
N GLN A 57 5.82 2.99 7.68
CA GLN A 57 6.19 4.30 7.16
C GLN A 57 7.11 4.17 5.94
N LEU A 58 6.93 5.04 4.94
CA LEU A 58 7.81 5.16 3.79
C LEU A 58 8.50 6.52 3.80
N SER A 59 9.83 6.48 3.95
CA SER A 59 10.70 7.64 3.85
C SER A 59 11.57 7.58 2.60
N HIS A 60 12.37 8.62 2.37
CA HIS A 60 13.39 8.62 1.32
C HIS A 60 14.36 7.43 1.43
N ALA A 61 14.66 6.98 2.65
CA ALA A 61 15.53 5.83 2.89
C ALA A 61 14.85 4.52 2.47
N GLU A 62 13.57 4.36 2.78
CA GLU A 62 12.78 3.15 2.47
C GLU A 62 12.61 2.89 0.97
N VAL A 63 12.62 3.95 0.15
CA VAL A 63 12.52 3.84 -1.32
C VAL A 63 13.87 3.96 -2.03
N ARG A 64 14.99 3.89 -1.30
CA ARG A 64 16.33 3.92 -1.90
C ARG A 64 16.66 2.56 -2.51
N GLY A 65 17.22 2.56 -3.72
CA GLY A 65 17.73 1.35 -4.37
C GLY A 65 16.66 0.36 -4.85
N ILE A 66 15.38 0.74 -4.83
CA ILE A 66 14.28 -0.18 -5.18
C ILE A 66 14.01 -0.27 -6.69
N LEU A 67 14.54 0.65 -7.49
CA LEU A 67 14.30 0.70 -8.93
C LEU A 67 14.71 -0.58 -9.69
N PRO A 68 15.84 -1.25 -9.38
CA PRO A 68 16.21 -2.49 -10.05
C PRO A 68 15.44 -3.71 -9.55
N ARG A 69 14.64 -3.60 -8.48
CA ARG A 69 13.90 -4.73 -7.91
C ARG A 69 12.65 -5.00 -8.74
N GLY A 70 12.44 -6.27 -9.09
CA GLY A 70 11.19 -6.72 -9.70
C GLY A 70 9.98 -6.52 -8.77
N GLY A 71 8.80 -6.42 -9.37
CA GLY A 71 7.54 -6.22 -8.65
C GLY A 71 7.49 -4.91 -7.85
N THR A 72 6.99 -4.99 -6.62
CA THR A 72 6.84 -3.89 -5.68
C THR A 72 7.38 -4.26 -4.30
N ILE A 73 8.08 -3.35 -3.61
CA ILE A 73 8.58 -3.58 -2.24
C ILE A 73 7.47 -3.71 -1.18
N LEU A 74 6.23 -3.38 -1.54
CA LEU A 74 5.06 -3.56 -0.67
C LEU A 74 4.41 -4.94 -0.86
N GLY A 75 4.81 -5.71 -1.88
CA GLY A 75 4.04 -6.87 -2.31
C GLY A 75 2.70 -6.49 -2.92
N THR A 76 2.08 -7.45 -3.58
CA THR A 76 0.77 -7.27 -4.21
C THR A 76 -0.04 -8.55 -4.15
N THR A 77 -1.36 -8.41 -4.29
CA THR A 77 -2.30 -9.52 -4.25
C THR A 77 -3.48 -9.22 -5.15
N ASN A 78 -4.06 -10.28 -5.69
CA ASN A 78 -5.33 -10.26 -6.44
C ASN A 78 -6.53 -10.57 -5.53
N ARG A 79 -6.31 -10.67 -4.21
CA ARG A 79 -7.32 -11.00 -3.19
C ARG A 79 -7.60 -9.79 -2.29
N GLY A 80 -8.51 -9.95 -1.34
CA GLY A 80 -8.82 -8.92 -0.36
C GLY A 80 -9.73 -7.81 -0.88
N ASN A 81 -10.69 -8.10 -1.76
CA ASN A 81 -11.69 -7.11 -2.18
C ASN A 81 -12.44 -6.57 -0.93
N PRO A 82 -12.28 -5.28 -0.55
CA PRO A 82 -12.90 -4.75 0.65
C PRO A 82 -14.44 -4.77 0.60
N PHE A 83 -15.01 -4.62 -0.60
CA PHE A 83 -16.46 -4.60 -0.81
C PHE A 83 -17.09 -6.00 -0.83
N ALA A 84 -16.27 -7.05 -0.92
CA ALA A 84 -16.73 -8.44 -0.99
C ALA A 84 -15.69 -9.37 -0.34
N TYR A 85 -15.38 -9.09 0.93
CA TYR A 85 -14.37 -9.85 1.68
C TYR A 85 -14.94 -11.22 2.07
N LYS A 86 -14.21 -12.28 1.74
CA LYS A 86 -14.61 -13.65 2.05
C LYS A 86 -14.00 -14.04 3.41
N THR A 87 -14.85 -14.30 4.40
CA THR A 87 -14.45 -14.77 5.73
C THR A 87 -15.14 -16.10 6.06
N VAL A 88 -14.60 -16.86 7.00
CA VAL A 88 -15.24 -18.11 7.48
C VAL A 88 -15.83 -17.84 8.85
N ARG A 89 -17.16 -17.95 8.96
CA ARG A 89 -17.89 -17.90 10.23
C ARG A 89 -18.64 -19.20 10.41
N GLU A 90 -18.43 -19.86 11.54
CA GLU A 90 -19.11 -21.12 11.89
C GLU A 90 -18.96 -22.22 10.81
N GLY A 91 -17.79 -22.25 10.13
CA GLY A 91 -17.50 -23.19 9.04
C GLY A 91 -18.11 -22.85 7.68
N GLN A 92 -18.87 -21.74 7.57
CA GLN A 92 -19.44 -21.25 6.32
C GLN A 92 -18.66 -20.05 5.78
N VAL A 93 -18.47 -20.01 4.46
CA VAL A 93 -17.90 -18.83 3.79
C VAL A 93 -18.98 -17.76 3.70
N VAL A 94 -18.74 -16.64 4.37
CA VAL A 94 -19.59 -15.45 4.36
C VAL A 94 -18.88 -14.35 3.56
N VAL A 95 -19.64 -13.60 2.77
CA VAL A 95 -19.15 -12.42 2.05
C VAL A 95 -19.68 -11.18 2.75
N GLU A 96 -18.78 -10.27 3.14
CA GLU A 96 -19.13 -9.03 3.82
C GLU A 96 -18.40 -7.82 3.22
N ASP A 97 -19.02 -6.64 3.35
CA ASP A 97 -18.39 -5.35 3.04
C ASP A 97 -17.59 -4.88 4.27
N ARG A 98 -16.31 -4.59 4.07
CA ARG A 98 -15.35 -4.14 5.09
C ARG A 98 -14.70 -2.79 4.73
N SER A 99 -15.33 -2.00 3.86
CA SER A 99 -14.88 -0.64 3.51
C SER A 99 -15.16 0.42 4.57
#